data_AF-A0A9P1ETK5-F1
#
_entry.id   AF-A0A9P1ETK5-F1
#
_cell.length_a   1.000
_cell.length_b   1.000
_cell.length_c   1.000
_cell.angle_alpha   90.00
_cell.angle_beta   90.00
_cell.angle_gamma   90.00
#
_symmetry.space_group_name_H-M   'P 1'
#
loop_
_entity.id
_entity.type
_entity.pdbx_description
1 polymer ?
#
loop_
_entity_poly.entity_id
_entity_poly.type
_entity_poly.pdbx_seq_one_letter_code
_entity_poly.pdbx_strand_id
1 'polypeptide(L)'
;MSEHAGPIDPIAEVAPTEIANPVPIWPINSQASLKLEGPHEREQMALGIVPARVALTNPVSAVSEGMRFCAAYLMNQAASRVSWGLQGTPNYTAASFQPQAYLNWPEPSTAQTLDKMVIELAKFGEKVKSNERKIDEFQRAHDENKAILEKRENVLKREHPEKTAREEEEEVVELKKAREEEVVELKKAKEENEQLKKRIEDAVLCVVCAHEFTLDGDRVPRVLSCGHTFCEHCISTIAVKDRKKKMCFKCPNDEKKTSFNRPSDLPKNFVILSNFCD
;
A
#
# COMPACT_ATOMS: atom_id res chain seq x y z
N MET A 1 -51.48 25.97 -69.22
CA MET A 1 -50.17 26.38 -68.70
C MET A 1 -50.27 27.85 -68.35
N SER A 2 -50.60 28.17 -67.09
CA SER A 2 -50.43 29.51 -66.51
C SER A 2 -50.38 29.34 -65.00
N GLU A 3 -49.20 29.55 -64.44
CA GLU A 3 -48.87 29.43 -63.03
C GLU A 3 -49.30 30.71 -62.29
N HIS A 4 -49.87 30.55 -61.10
CA HIS A 4 -50.08 31.63 -60.14
C HIS A 4 -49.33 31.28 -58.86
N ALA A 5 -48.17 31.91 -58.69
CA ALA A 5 -47.42 31.91 -57.45
C ALA A 5 -47.98 33.01 -56.53
N GLY A 6 -48.52 32.62 -55.38
CA GLY A 6 -48.87 33.53 -54.29
C GLY A 6 -47.66 33.83 -53.39
N PRO A 7 -47.68 34.95 -52.64
CA PRO A 7 -46.52 35.41 -51.87
C PRO A 7 -46.36 34.64 -50.55
N ILE A 8 -45.09 34.44 -50.17
CA ILE A 8 -44.66 33.80 -48.92
C ILE A 8 -44.46 34.90 -47.87
N ASP A 9 -45.13 34.77 -46.72
CA ASP A 9 -44.96 35.66 -45.56
C ASP A 9 -43.63 35.40 -44.82
N PRO A 10 -43.00 36.44 -44.24
CA PRO A 10 -41.73 36.32 -43.54
C PRO A 10 -41.87 35.70 -42.14
N ILE A 11 -40.92 34.81 -41.82
CA ILE A 11 -40.76 34.08 -40.57
C ILE A 11 -40.44 35.06 -39.43
N ALA A 12 -41.24 35.02 -38.36
CA ALA A 12 -41.03 35.81 -37.15
C ALA A 12 -39.83 35.28 -36.34
N GLU A 13 -38.96 36.21 -35.95
CA GLU A 13 -37.81 36.05 -35.07
C GLU A 13 -38.26 35.65 -33.65
N VAL A 14 -37.81 34.48 -33.17
CA VAL A 14 -38.06 34.03 -31.79
C VAL A 14 -36.86 34.40 -30.92
N ALA A 15 -37.09 35.29 -29.95
CA ALA A 15 -36.11 35.70 -28.95
C ALA A 15 -35.72 34.53 -28.00
N PRO A 16 -34.47 34.48 -27.51
CA PRO A 16 -34.05 33.45 -26.55
C PRO A 16 -34.60 33.73 -25.15
N THR A 17 -35.20 32.71 -24.55
CA THR A 17 -35.71 32.74 -23.18
C THR A 17 -34.58 32.57 -22.17
N GLU A 18 -34.62 33.40 -21.13
CA GLU A 18 -33.69 33.45 -20.00
C GLU A 18 -33.70 32.14 -19.20
N ILE A 19 -32.50 31.62 -18.92
CA ILE A 19 -32.27 30.47 -18.06
C ILE A 19 -32.43 30.92 -16.61
N ALA A 20 -33.50 30.44 -15.95
CA ALA A 20 -33.73 30.63 -14.52
C ALA A 20 -32.78 29.76 -13.67
N ASN A 21 -32.36 30.33 -12.55
CA ASN A 21 -31.36 29.85 -11.60
C ASN A 21 -31.66 28.48 -10.94
N PRO A 22 -30.62 27.76 -10.45
CA PRO A 22 -30.79 26.47 -9.78
C PRO A 22 -31.35 26.59 -8.35
N VAL A 23 -32.15 25.58 -7.99
CA VAL A 23 -32.85 25.36 -6.72
C VAL A 23 -31.86 25.08 -5.57
N PRO A 24 -32.10 25.57 -4.34
CA PRO A 24 -31.21 25.33 -3.21
C PRO A 24 -31.41 23.93 -2.60
N ILE A 25 -30.30 23.26 -2.29
CA ILE A 25 -30.23 21.98 -1.57
C ILE A 25 -30.50 22.23 -0.09
N TRP A 26 -31.53 21.59 0.47
CA TRP A 26 -31.82 21.58 1.90
C TRP A 26 -31.05 20.45 2.62
N PRO A 27 -30.64 20.62 3.88
CA PRO A 27 -30.01 19.56 4.65
C PRO A 27 -31.06 18.61 5.22
N ILE A 28 -30.86 17.30 5.00
CA ILE A 28 -31.62 16.23 5.64
C ILE A 28 -31.24 16.21 7.12
N ASN A 29 -32.19 16.59 7.97
CA ASN A 29 -32.10 16.44 9.42
C ASN A 29 -32.90 15.18 9.80
N SER A 30 -32.22 14.05 10.03
CA SER A 30 -32.85 12.78 10.40
C SER A 30 -32.92 12.62 11.93
N GLN A 31 -34.02 13.11 12.51
CA GLN A 31 -34.53 12.54 13.76
C GLN A 31 -36.02 12.21 13.58
N ALA A 32 -36.28 10.96 13.23
CA ALA A 32 -37.58 10.34 13.41
C ALA A 32 -37.35 8.90 13.88
N SER A 33 -37.43 8.72 15.19
CA SER A 33 -37.41 7.44 15.87
C SER A 33 -38.71 6.68 15.60
N LEU A 34 -38.66 5.65 14.76
CA LEU A 34 -39.72 4.66 14.67
C LEU A 34 -39.35 3.46 15.56
N LYS A 35 -40.05 3.39 16.69
CA LYS A 35 -40.14 2.21 17.57
C LYS A 35 -40.79 1.07 16.79
N LEU A 36 -40.10 -0.05 16.66
CA LEU A 36 -40.72 -1.34 16.37
C LEU A 36 -40.34 -2.29 17.50
N GLU A 37 -41.37 -2.69 18.25
CA GLU A 37 -41.33 -3.71 19.29
C GLU A 37 -41.20 -5.09 18.63
N GLY A 38 -40.46 -6.00 19.28
CA GLY A 38 -40.22 -7.37 18.81
C GLY A 38 -41.41 -8.30 19.02
N PRO A 39 -41.23 -9.61 18.74
CA PRO A 39 -41.13 -10.53 19.87
C PRO A 39 -40.07 -11.64 19.77
N HIS A 40 -39.45 -11.88 20.93
CA HIS A 40 -39.01 -13.12 21.59
C HIS A 40 -38.57 -14.40 20.81
N GLU A 41 -37.29 -14.74 21.07
CA GLU A 41 -36.74 -16.03 21.58
C GLU A 41 -36.69 -17.36 20.79
N ARG A 42 -35.43 -17.84 20.74
CA ARG A 42 -34.90 -19.20 20.96
C ARG A 42 -35.16 -20.31 19.92
N GLU A 43 -34.08 -20.69 19.24
CA GLU A 43 -33.65 -22.11 19.18
C GLU A 43 -32.13 -22.21 18.89
N GLN A 44 -31.41 -22.93 19.75
CA GLN A 44 -30.05 -23.42 19.52
C GLN A 44 -30.15 -24.92 19.18
N MET A 45 -29.47 -25.37 18.12
CA MET A 45 -28.38 -26.38 18.19
C MET A 45 -28.08 -27.04 16.82
N ALA A 46 -26.79 -26.98 16.48
CA ALA A 46 -25.95 -28.05 15.91
C ALA A 46 -26.38 -28.79 14.64
N LEU A 47 -25.69 -28.51 13.53
CA LEU A 47 -24.98 -29.55 12.75
C LEU A 47 -23.65 -28.98 12.23
N GLY A 48 -22.56 -29.64 12.61
CA GLY A 48 -21.20 -29.24 12.31
C GLY A 48 -20.79 -29.56 10.88
N ILE A 49 -20.32 -28.53 10.18
CA ILE A 49 -19.39 -28.65 9.06
C ILE A 49 -18.38 -27.50 9.25
N VAL A 50 -17.16 -27.85 9.63
CA VAL A 50 -16.04 -26.90 9.79
C VAL A 50 -15.42 -26.68 8.41
N PRO A 51 -15.40 -25.47 7.83
CA PRO A 51 -14.53 -25.19 6.71
C PRO A 51 -13.12 -24.93 7.23
N ALA A 52 -12.15 -25.62 6.65
CA ALA A 52 -10.72 -25.42 6.89
C ALA A 52 -10.35 -23.95 6.63
N ARG A 53 -10.15 -23.19 7.72
CA ARG A 53 -9.47 -21.89 7.65
C ARG A 53 -7.98 -22.15 7.48
N VAL A 54 -7.47 -21.74 6.32
CA VAL A 54 -6.05 -21.45 6.13
C VAL A 54 -5.67 -20.39 7.17
N ALA A 55 -4.83 -20.78 8.12
CA ALA A 55 -4.26 -19.87 9.11
C ALA A 55 -3.26 -18.95 8.41
N LEU A 56 -3.74 -17.81 7.91
CA LEU A 56 -2.89 -16.65 7.65
C LEU A 56 -2.57 -16.05 9.01
N THR A 57 -1.39 -16.37 9.54
CA THR A 57 -0.85 -15.70 10.71
C THR A 57 -0.69 -14.22 10.40
N ASN A 58 -1.26 -13.38 11.26
CA ASN A 58 -1.24 -11.94 11.17
C ASN A 58 0.22 -11.43 11.29
N PRO A 59 0.79 -10.72 10.30
CA PRO A 59 2.20 -10.29 10.33
C PRO A 59 2.48 -9.33 11.49
N VAL A 60 1.47 -8.60 11.97
CA VAL A 60 1.62 -7.63 13.07
C VAL A 60 1.80 -8.31 14.44
N SER A 61 1.21 -9.48 14.66
CA SER A 61 1.48 -10.25 15.90
C SER A 61 2.89 -10.82 15.91
N ALA A 62 3.38 -11.27 14.74
CA ALA A 62 4.73 -11.83 14.59
C ALA A 62 5.84 -10.81 14.88
N VAL A 63 5.65 -9.54 14.51
CA VAL A 63 6.60 -8.45 14.84
C VAL A 63 6.63 -8.18 16.35
N SER A 64 5.47 -8.20 17.02
CA SER A 64 5.41 -7.98 18.48
C SER A 64 6.00 -9.14 19.30
N GLU A 65 5.87 -10.38 18.81
CA GLU A 65 6.45 -11.58 19.43
C GLU A 65 7.95 -11.70 19.13
N GLY A 66 8.40 -11.34 17.93
CA GLY A 66 9.82 -11.26 17.57
C GLY A 66 10.59 -10.25 18.42
N MET A 67 10.02 -9.07 18.67
CA MET A 67 10.64 -8.07 19.54
C MET A 67 10.70 -8.51 21.01
N ARG A 68 9.69 -9.27 21.49
CA ARG A 68 9.71 -9.88 22.84
C ARG A 68 10.78 -10.96 22.97
N PHE A 69 10.99 -11.78 21.93
CA PHE A 69 12.06 -12.79 21.92
C PHE A 69 13.45 -12.16 21.91
N CYS A 70 13.67 -11.08 21.16
CA CYS A 70 14.95 -10.35 21.18
C CYS A 70 15.23 -9.71 22.55
N ALA A 71 14.23 -9.09 23.19
CA ALA A 71 14.38 -8.53 24.53
C ALA A 71 14.65 -9.61 25.60
N ALA A 72 13.96 -10.75 25.53
CA ALA A 72 14.17 -11.87 26.45
C ALA A 72 15.54 -12.55 26.26
N TYR A 73 16.01 -12.69 25.02
CA TYR A 73 17.34 -13.23 24.71
C TYR A 73 18.48 -12.32 25.21
N LEU A 74 18.33 -11.00 25.06
CA LEU A 74 19.30 -10.03 25.57
C LEU A 74 19.31 -9.96 27.11
N MET A 75 18.15 -10.05 27.75
CA MET A 75 18.04 -10.13 29.22
C MET A 75 18.63 -11.45 29.77
N ASN A 76 18.47 -12.57 29.06
CA ASN A 76 19.02 -13.87 29.47
C ASN A 76 20.56 -13.94 29.30
N GLN A 77 21.12 -13.26 28.29
CA GLN A 77 22.58 -13.10 28.17
C GLN A 77 23.17 -12.18 29.25
N ALA A 78 22.42 -11.18 29.71
CA ALA A 78 22.81 -10.36 30.84
C ALA A 78 22.75 -11.13 32.17
N ALA A 79 21.75 -12.00 32.37
CA ALA A 79 21.60 -12.83 33.55
C ALA A 79 22.66 -13.93 33.67
N SER A 80 23.09 -14.53 32.55
CA SER A 80 24.13 -15.57 32.53
C SER A 80 25.54 -15.05 32.91
N ARG A 81 25.76 -13.73 32.95
CA ARG A 81 27.03 -13.12 33.37
C ARG A 81 27.14 -12.89 34.88
N VAL A 82 26.06 -13.08 35.65
CA VAL A 82 26.06 -12.81 37.09
C VAL A 82 26.20 -14.09 37.94
N SER A 83 26.09 -15.29 37.35
CA SER A 83 26.07 -16.56 38.13
C SER A 83 27.31 -17.46 37.99
N TRP A 84 28.46 -16.95 37.55
CA TRP A 84 29.73 -17.71 37.58
C TRP A 84 30.73 -17.08 38.54
N GLY A 85 30.41 -17.17 39.83
CA GLY A 85 31.38 -17.05 40.91
C GLY A 85 31.52 -18.40 41.60
N LEU A 86 32.79 -18.84 41.75
CA LEU A 86 33.28 -19.97 42.57
C LEU A 86 33.18 -21.38 41.99
N GLN A 87 34.21 -21.79 41.23
CA GLN A 87 35.26 -22.77 41.65
C GLN A 87 35.93 -23.43 40.42
N GLY A 88 37.27 -23.41 40.41
CA GLY A 88 38.11 -24.31 39.59
C GLY A 88 38.56 -23.76 38.23
N THR A 89 39.77 -23.21 38.17
CA THR A 89 40.47 -22.89 36.92
C THR A 89 41.13 -24.14 36.32
N PRO A 90 41.31 -24.16 34.99
CA PRO A 90 42.68 -24.30 34.48
C PRO A 90 43.06 -23.14 33.56
N ASN A 91 44.34 -22.79 33.64
CA ASN A 91 44.99 -21.68 32.94
C ASN A 91 44.72 -21.69 31.43
N TYR A 92 43.85 -20.79 30.98
CA TYR A 92 43.90 -20.24 29.63
C TYR A 92 44.38 -18.79 29.72
N THR A 93 45.50 -18.51 29.08
CA THR A 93 46.10 -17.17 28.99
C THR A 93 45.12 -16.21 28.30
N ALA A 94 44.45 -15.40 29.12
CA ALA A 94 43.55 -14.33 28.70
C ALA A 94 44.36 -13.11 28.20
N ALA A 95 45.02 -13.25 27.05
CA ALA A 95 45.68 -12.16 26.38
C ALA A 95 45.37 -12.21 24.87
N SER A 96 44.19 -11.71 24.49
CA SER A 96 43.92 -11.04 23.19
C SER A 96 42.43 -10.86 22.86
N PHE A 97 41.50 -10.93 23.81
CA PHE A 97 40.11 -10.52 23.54
C PHE A 97 39.97 -9.03 23.85
N GLN A 98 40.28 -8.18 22.87
CA GLN A 98 39.86 -6.78 22.90
C GLN A 98 38.40 -6.72 22.42
N PRO A 99 37.41 -6.44 23.28
CA PRO A 99 36.04 -6.19 22.83
C PRO A 99 35.98 -4.74 22.33
N GLN A 100 36.66 -4.43 21.23
CA GLN A 100 36.54 -3.12 20.56
C GLN A 100 35.30 -3.01 19.66
N ALA A 101 34.52 -4.10 19.51
CA ALA A 101 33.35 -4.11 18.63
C ALA A 101 32.06 -3.54 19.27
N TYR A 102 32.06 -3.15 20.55
CA TYR A 102 30.87 -2.63 21.26
C TYR A 102 30.89 -1.13 21.55
N LEU A 103 31.83 -0.37 20.97
CA LEU A 103 31.96 1.08 21.22
C LEU A 103 31.37 1.98 20.11
N ASN A 104 30.79 1.41 19.06
CA ASN A 104 29.97 2.17 18.09
C ASN A 104 28.48 1.98 18.39
N TRP A 105 28.08 2.21 19.64
CA TRP A 105 26.68 2.50 19.90
C TRP A 105 26.37 3.83 19.21
N PRO A 106 25.29 3.92 18.40
CA PRO A 106 24.91 5.15 17.72
C PRO A 106 24.96 6.33 18.70
N GLU A 107 25.60 7.44 18.31
CA GLU A 107 25.62 8.66 19.12
C GLU A 107 24.17 9.05 19.52
N PRO A 108 23.95 9.69 20.69
CA PRO A 108 22.62 10.01 21.20
C PRO A 108 21.68 10.69 20.20
N SER A 109 22.23 11.37 19.19
CA SER A 109 21.49 11.98 18.08
C SER A 109 20.75 10.95 17.20
N THR A 110 21.39 9.81 16.91
CA THR A 110 20.82 8.73 16.07
C THR A 110 19.80 7.87 16.80
N ALA A 111 19.95 7.66 18.12
CA ALA A 111 18.93 6.99 18.93
C ALA A 111 17.63 7.82 19.00
N GLN A 112 17.74 9.15 19.14
CA GLN A 112 16.59 10.05 19.10
C GLN A 112 15.91 10.09 17.72
N THR A 113 16.68 9.92 16.63
CA THR A 113 16.11 9.82 15.28
C THR A 113 15.32 8.52 15.11
N LEU A 114 15.83 7.39 15.61
CA LEU A 114 15.13 6.11 15.57
C LEU A 114 13.83 6.15 16.37
N ASP A 115 13.83 6.70 17.59
CA ASP A 115 12.61 6.84 18.39
C ASP A 115 11.54 7.68 17.68
N LYS A 116 11.94 8.77 17.00
CA LYS A 116 11.02 9.58 16.20
C LYS A 116 10.44 8.80 15.02
N MET A 117 11.26 8.01 14.33
CA MET A 117 10.79 7.17 13.22
C MET A 117 9.82 6.08 13.70
N VAL A 118 10.09 5.44 14.84
CA VAL A 118 9.20 4.45 15.45
C VAL A 118 7.84 5.06 15.80
N ILE A 119 7.83 6.26 16.37
CA ILE A 119 6.59 6.99 16.69
C ILE A 119 5.80 7.33 15.41
N GLU A 120 6.48 7.80 14.36
CA GLU A 120 5.81 8.10 13.09
C GLU A 120 5.27 6.83 12.40
N LEU A 121 5.99 5.71 12.46
CA LEU A 121 5.50 4.42 11.97
C LEU A 121 4.29 3.93 12.76
N ALA A 122 4.26 4.11 14.08
CA ALA A 122 3.11 3.78 14.90
C ALA A 122 1.86 4.60 14.51
N LYS A 123 2.02 5.92 14.32
CA LYS A 123 0.94 6.80 13.83
C LYS A 123 0.46 6.39 12.44
N PHE A 124 1.38 6.04 11.55
CA PHE A 124 1.04 5.55 10.22
C PHE A 124 0.24 4.24 10.31
N GLY A 125 0.64 3.31 11.17
CA GLY A 125 -0.08 2.06 11.43
C GLY A 125 -1.51 2.29 11.95
N GLU A 126 -1.72 3.26 12.84
CA GLU A 126 -3.07 3.64 13.29
C GLU A 126 -3.92 4.23 12.16
N LYS A 127 -3.31 5.03 11.29
CA LYS A 127 -3.96 5.60 10.11
C LYS A 127 -4.37 4.53 9.11
N VAL A 128 -3.51 3.53 8.86
CA VAL A 128 -3.84 2.38 8.00
C VAL A 128 -5.04 1.61 8.56
N LYS A 129 -5.04 1.29 9.87
CA LYS A 129 -6.18 0.62 10.54
C LYS A 129 -7.48 1.44 10.52
N SER A 130 -7.37 2.77 10.55
CA SER A 130 -8.52 3.67 10.43
C SER A 130 -9.09 3.63 9.01
N ASN A 131 -8.24 3.63 8.00
CA ASN A 131 -8.65 3.54 6.60
C ASN A 131 -9.26 2.18 6.24
N GLU A 132 -8.69 1.07 6.75
CA GLU A 132 -9.23 -0.27 6.56
C GLU A 132 -10.67 -0.38 7.07
N ARG A 133 -10.96 0.17 8.26
CA ARG A 133 -12.33 0.25 8.79
C ARG A 133 -13.29 1.03 7.89
N LYS A 134 -12.83 2.12 7.28
CA LYS A 134 -13.64 2.91 6.34
C LYS A 134 -13.92 2.16 5.04
N ILE A 135 -12.94 1.39 4.54
CA ILE A 135 -13.12 0.54 3.37
C ILE A 135 -14.17 -0.53 3.66
N ASP A 136 -14.10 -1.20 4.82
CA ASP A 136 -15.09 -2.20 5.23
C ASP A 136 -16.49 -1.60 5.40
N GLU A 137 -16.60 -0.38 5.93
CA GLU A 137 -17.87 0.33 6.07
C GLU A 137 -18.48 0.69 4.71
N PHE A 138 -17.66 1.20 3.78
CA PHE A 138 -18.10 1.47 2.42
C PHE A 138 -18.57 0.20 1.70
N GLN A 139 -17.84 -0.91 1.87
CA GLN A 139 -18.22 -2.18 1.27
C GLN A 139 -19.56 -2.70 1.80
N ARG A 140 -19.78 -2.61 3.13
CA ARG A 140 -21.08 -2.97 3.73
C ARG A 140 -22.22 -2.10 3.19
N ALA A 141 -22.02 -0.78 3.10
CA ALA A 141 -23.04 0.12 2.57
C ALA A 141 -23.36 -0.18 1.09
N HIS A 142 -22.34 -0.52 0.30
CA HIS A 142 -22.53 -0.95 -1.08
C HIS A 142 -23.38 -2.24 -1.18
N ASP A 143 -23.08 -3.23 -0.35
CA ASP A 143 -23.82 -4.51 -0.35
C ASP A 143 -25.28 -4.33 0.12
N GLU A 144 -25.52 -3.45 1.09
CA GLU A 144 -26.86 -3.10 1.55
C GLU A 144 -27.67 -2.36 0.47
N ASN A 145 -27.07 -1.36 -0.19
CA ASN A 145 -27.70 -0.66 -1.31
C ASN A 145 -28.05 -1.61 -2.46
N LYS A 146 -27.16 -2.56 -2.76
CA LYS A 146 -27.42 -3.61 -3.75
C LYS A 146 -28.65 -4.46 -3.38
N ALA A 147 -28.77 -4.87 -2.12
CA ALA A 147 -29.92 -5.64 -1.65
C ALA A 147 -31.23 -4.82 -1.67
N ILE A 148 -31.18 -3.52 -1.42
CA ILE A 148 -32.34 -2.61 -1.52
C ILE A 148 -32.81 -2.51 -2.97
N LEU A 149 -31.88 -2.34 -3.93
CA LEU A 149 -32.22 -2.27 -5.36
C LEU A 149 -32.89 -3.56 -5.84
N GLU A 150 -32.36 -4.72 -5.44
CA GLU A 150 -32.95 -6.03 -5.77
C GLU A 150 -34.37 -6.19 -5.19
N LYS A 151 -34.61 -5.71 -3.96
CA LYS A 151 -35.96 -5.69 -3.37
C LYS A 151 -36.90 -4.77 -4.15
N ARG A 152 -36.45 -3.58 -4.55
CA ARG A 152 -37.27 -2.60 -5.30
C ARG A 152 -37.65 -3.14 -6.67
N GLU A 153 -36.72 -3.78 -7.37
CA GLU A 153 -36.98 -4.43 -8.66
C GLU A 153 -38.08 -5.52 -8.54
N ASN A 154 -38.05 -6.31 -7.46
CA ASN A 154 -39.06 -7.34 -7.21
C ASN A 154 -40.46 -6.78 -6.90
N VAL A 155 -40.55 -5.58 -6.31
CA VAL A 155 -41.84 -4.90 -6.05
C VAL A 155 -42.41 -4.32 -7.34
N LEU A 156 -41.58 -3.63 -8.14
CA LEU A 156 -41.99 -3.04 -9.43
C LEU A 156 -42.57 -4.11 -10.37
N LYS A 157 -41.92 -5.27 -10.48
CA LYS A 157 -42.40 -6.41 -11.27
C LYS A 157 -43.79 -6.93 -10.86
N ARG A 158 -44.26 -6.62 -9.65
CA ARG A 158 -45.59 -7.05 -9.15
C ARG A 158 -46.68 -6.01 -9.37
N GLU A 159 -46.35 -4.72 -9.39
CA GLU A 159 -47.34 -3.63 -9.32
C GLU A 159 -47.74 -3.05 -10.69
N HIS A 160 -46.89 -3.12 -11.73
CA HIS A 160 -47.20 -2.55 -13.04
C HIS A 160 -46.67 -3.38 -14.23
N PRO A 161 -47.47 -4.29 -14.82
CA PRO A 161 -46.95 -5.26 -15.78
C PRO A 161 -46.79 -4.76 -17.24
N GLU A 162 -47.43 -3.66 -17.70
CA GLU A 162 -47.56 -3.45 -19.16
C GLU A 162 -47.36 -2.02 -19.73
N LYS A 163 -47.30 -0.95 -18.92
CA LYS A 163 -47.17 0.44 -19.45
C LYS A 163 -45.91 1.19 -19.01
N THR A 164 -45.27 0.75 -17.92
CA THR A 164 -43.98 1.25 -17.43
C THR A 164 -42.81 0.36 -17.84
N ALA A 165 -43.07 -0.87 -18.31
CA ALA A 165 -42.04 -1.85 -18.67
C ALA A 165 -41.05 -1.35 -19.73
N ARG A 166 -41.50 -0.55 -20.71
CA ARG A 166 -40.62 -0.02 -21.76
C ARG A 166 -39.67 1.07 -21.23
N GLU A 167 -40.17 1.96 -20.38
CA GLU A 167 -39.37 3.02 -19.78
C GLU A 167 -38.40 2.45 -18.73
N GLU A 168 -38.85 1.46 -17.95
CA GLU A 168 -38.01 0.72 -17.00
C GLU A 168 -36.94 -0.12 -17.72
N GLU A 169 -37.25 -0.75 -18.86
CA GLU A 169 -36.26 -1.47 -19.68
C GLU A 169 -35.20 -0.52 -20.23
N GLU A 170 -35.59 0.68 -20.68
CA GLU A 170 -34.64 1.70 -21.19
C GLU A 170 -33.72 2.21 -20.07
N GLU A 171 -34.27 2.49 -18.87
CA GLU A 171 -33.47 2.87 -17.70
C GLU A 171 -32.50 1.76 -17.28
N VAL A 172 -32.93 0.50 -17.30
CA VAL A 172 -32.08 -0.65 -16.99
C VAL A 172 -30.97 -0.83 -18.03
N VAL A 173 -31.25 -0.58 -19.31
CA VAL A 173 -30.23 -0.64 -20.38
C VAL A 173 -29.18 0.44 -20.18
N GLU A 174 -29.58 1.68 -19.89
CA GLU A 174 -28.65 2.77 -19.63
C GLU A 174 -27.80 2.53 -18.38
N LEU A 175 -28.41 2.03 -17.29
CA LEU A 175 -27.69 1.65 -16.07
C LEU A 175 -26.69 0.52 -16.30
N LYS A 176 -27.04 -0.49 -17.10
CA LYS A 176 -26.11 -1.58 -17.46
C LYS A 176 -24.93 -1.06 -18.25
N LYS A 177 -25.17 -0.18 -19.22
CA LYS A 177 -24.11 0.44 -20.02
C LYS A 177 -23.17 1.29 -19.16
N ALA A 178 -23.72 2.14 -18.29
CA ALA A 178 -22.91 2.94 -17.36
C ALA A 178 -22.06 2.05 -16.42
N ARG A 179 -22.62 0.94 -15.93
CA ARG A 179 -21.89 -0.01 -15.09
C ARG A 179 -20.80 -0.76 -15.87
N GLU A 180 -21.06 -1.12 -17.13
CA GLU A 180 -20.04 -1.72 -17.99
C GLU A 180 -18.87 -0.77 -18.26
N GLU A 181 -19.16 0.52 -18.50
CA GLU A 181 -18.14 1.57 -18.64
C GLU A 181 -17.32 1.74 -17.34
N GLU A 182 -17.95 1.77 -16.17
CA GLU A 182 -17.25 1.83 -14.88
C GLU A 182 -16.35 0.59 -14.65
N VAL A 183 -16.84 -0.60 -14.99
CA VAL A 183 -16.06 -1.85 -14.89
C VAL A 183 -14.85 -1.82 -15.82
N VAL A 184 -14.98 -1.23 -17.01
CA VAL A 184 -13.86 -1.07 -17.95
C VAL A 184 -12.79 -0.14 -17.36
N GLU A 185 -13.17 0.99 -16.77
CA GLU A 185 -12.22 1.91 -16.14
C GLU A 185 -11.54 1.30 -14.92
N LEU A 186 -12.27 0.57 -14.07
CA LEU A 186 -11.69 -0.16 -12.93
C LEU A 186 -10.68 -1.23 -13.38
N LYS A 187 -10.93 -1.90 -14.51
CA LYS A 187 -9.97 -2.87 -15.07
C LYS A 187 -8.68 -2.20 -15.53
N LYS A 188 -8.76 -1.05 -16.21
CA LYS A 188 -7.58 -0.27 -16.62
C LYS A 188 -6.77 0.18 -15.41
N ALA A 189 -7.42 0.72 -14.37
CA ALA A 189 -6.75 1.16 -13.15
C ALA A 189 -6.07 0.01 -12.39
N LYS A 190 -6.63 -1.21 -12.43
CA LYS A 190 -6.01 -2.40 -11.83
C LYS A 190 -4.73 -2.80 -12.57
N GLU A 191 -4.78 -2.85 -13.90
CA GLU A 191 -3.62 -3.14 -14.74
C GLU A 191 -2.49 -2.12 -14.51
N GLU A 192 -2.81 -0.82 -14.45
CA GLU A 192 -1.83 0.22 -14.15
C GLU A 192 -1.19 0.07 -12.77
N ASN A 193 -1.98 -0.28 -11.76
CA ASN A 193 -1.47 -0.54 -10.41
C ASN A 193 -0.58 -1.78 -10.34
N GLU A 194 -0.92 -2.84 -11.07
CA GLU A 194 -0.09 -4.05 -11.15
C GLU A 194 1.25 -3.76 -11.83
N GLN A 195 1.24 -2.97 -12.91
CA GLN A 195 2.46 -2.50 -13.57
C GLN A 195 3.31 -1.61 -12.67
N LEU A 196 2.68 -0.71 -11.90
CA LEU A 196 3.40 0.14 -10.95
C LEU A 196 4.02 -0.68 -9.83
N LYS A 197 3.30 -1.66 -9.29
CA LYS A 197 3.80 -2.59 -8.28
C LYS A 197 5.05 -3.33 -8.77
N LYS A 198 5.00 -3.87 -9.99
CA LYS A 198 6.15 -4.53 -10.61
C LYS A 198 7.35 -3.59 -10.76
N ARG A 199 7.12 -2.34 -11.18
CA ARG A 199 8.21 -1.34 -11.29
C ARG A 199 8.85 -1.03 -9.94
N ILE A 200 8.07 -1.03 -8.86
CA ILE A 200 8.58 -0.82 -7.50
C ILE A 200 9.42 -2.03 -7.05
N GLU A 201 8.93 -3.25 -7.32
CA GLU A 201 9.67 -4.50 -7.05
C GLU A 201 11.00 -4.52 -7.82
N ASP A 202 11.01 -4.15 -9.09
CA ASP A 202 12.24 -4.08 -9.88
C ASP A 202 13.21 -2.98 -9.39
N ALA A 203 12.69 -1.88 -8.82
CA ALA A 203 13.49 -0.76 -8.33
C ALA A 203 14.31 -1.11 -7.06
N VAL A 204 13.93 -2.16 -6.33
CA VAL A 204 14.68 -2.63 -5.15
C VAL A 204 15.70 -3.72 -5.48
N LEU A 205 15.87 -4.05 -6.76
CA LEU A 205 16.84 -5.05 -7.24
C LEU A 205 18.05 -4.38 -7.88
N CYS A 206 19.22 -5.00 -7.70
CA CYS A 206 20.42 -4.59 -8.43
C CYS A 206 20.35 -5.09 -9.89
N VAL A 207 20.42 -4.17 -10.87
CA VAL A 207 20.36 -4.50 -12.31
C VAL A 207 21.46 -5.47 -12.78
N VAL A 208 22.59 -5.55 -12.07
CA VAL A 208 23.71 -6.43 -12.46
C VAL A 208 23.51 -7.86 -12.00
N CYS A 209 23.04 -8.09 -10.76
CA CYS A 209 22.92 -9.43 -10.19
C CYS A 209 21.47 -9.87 -9.93
N ALA A 210 20.48 -9.01 -10.15
CA ALA A 210 19.05 -9.23 -9.91
C ALA A 210 18.70 -9.66 -8.47
N HIS A 211 19.49 -9.24 -7.49
CA HIS A 211 19.19 -9.48 -6.07
C HIS A 211 18.75 -8.18 -5.38
N GLU A 212 17.94 -8.36 -4.34
CA GLU A 212 17.48 -7.28 -3.46
C GLU A 212 18.65 -6.56 -2.80
N PHE A 213 18.48 -5.25 -2.66
CA PHE A 213 19.36 -4.41 -1.87
C PHE A 213 19.16 -4.68 -0.38
N THR A 214 20.22 -4.49 0.41
CA THR A 214 20.18 -4.66 1.86
C THR A 214 20.65 -3.40 2.57
N LEU A 215 20.17 -3.17 3.80
CA LEU A 215 20.60 -2.03 4.62
C LEU A 215 22.10 -2.04 4.91
N ASP A 216 22.63 -3.24 5.14
CA ASP A 216 24.01 -3.54 5.51
C ASP A 216 24.52 -4.79 4.79
N GLY A 217 25.83 -5.06 4.91
CA GLY A 217 26.50 -6.18 4.22
C GLY A 217 27.04 -5.78 2.85
N ASP A 218 27.17 -6.75 1.95
CA ASP A 218 27.75 -6.55 0.62
C ASP A 218 26.71 -6.15 -0.44
N ARG A 219 25.41 -6.18 -0.12
CA ARG A 219 24.34 -5.77 -1.06
C ARG A 219 23.79 -4.38 -0.80
N VAL A 220 24.53 -3.55 -0.08
CA VAL A 220 24.19 -2.14 0.15
C VAL A 220 24.09 -1.38 -1.18
N PRO A 221 22.99 -0.66 -1.46
CA PRO A 221 22.84 0.13 -2.67
C PRO A 221 23.74 1.38 -2.61
N ARG A 222 24.63 1.51 -3.59
CA ARG A 222 25.59 2.62 -3.72
C ARG A 222 25.32 3.42 -4.99
N VAL A 223 25.35 4.75 -4.86
CA VAL A 223 25.07 5.68 -5.95
C VAL A 223 26.39 6.07 -6.64
N LEU A 224 26.46 5.87 -7.94
CA LEU A 224 27.58 6.32 -8.78
C LEU A 224 27.51 7.83 -9.03
N SER A 225 28.59 8.43 -9.53
CA SER A 225 28.61 9.85 -9.90
C SER A 225 27.62 10.23 -11.00
N CYS A 226 27.11 9.24 -11.75
CA CYS A 226 26.07 9.42 -12.76
C CYS A 226 24.64 9.35 -12.21
N GLY A 227 24.45 9.00 -10.93
CA GLY A 227 23.14 8.85 -10.28
C GLY A 227 22.55 7.42 -10.32
N HIS A 228 23.15 6.49 -11.07
CA HIS A 228 22.70 5.09 -11.09
C HIS A 228 23.13 4.34 -9.84
N THR A 229 22.33 3.37 -9.42
CA THR A 229 22.53 2.62 -8.17
C THR A 229 22.86 1.15 -8.44
N PHE A 230 23.89 0.64 -7.76
CA PHE A 230 24.31 -0.76 -7.84
C PHE A 230 24.68 -1.27 -6.44
N CYS A 231 24.65 -2.58 -6.24
CA CYS A 231 25.02 -3.12 -4.94
C CYS A 231 26.54 -3.10 -4.76
N GLU A 232 26.99 -2.94 -3.52
CA GLU A 232 28.41 -2.83 -3.18
C GLU A 232 29.24 -4.03 -3.69
N HIS A 233 28.67 -5.24 -3.66
CA HIS A 233 29.25 -6.48 -4.17
C HIS A 233 29.54 -6.40 -5.67
N CYS A 234 28.56 -5.98 -6.47
CA CYS A 234 28.72 -5.85 -7.93
C CYS A 234 29.76 -4.78 -8.27
N ILE A 235 29.76 -3.66 -7.56
CA ILE A 235 30.77 -2.61 -7.75
C ILE A 235 32.17 -3.16 -7.41
N SER A 236 32.29 -3.87 -6.29
CA SER A 236 33.55 -4.47 -5.85
C SER A 236 34.12 -5.48 -6.85
N THR A 237 33.23 -6.27 -7.47
CA THR A 237 33.59 -7.36 -8.38
C THR A 237 34.02 -6.85 -9.75
N ILE A 238 33.35 -5.82 -10.27
CA ILE A 238 33.54 -5.34 -11.65
C ILE A 238 34.56 -4.19 -11.72
N ALA A 239 34.72 -3.41 -10.66
CA ALA A 239 35.59 -2.25 -10.68
C ALA A 239 37.07 -2.63 -10.90
N VAL A 240 37.74 -1.88 -11.76
CA VAL A 240 39.15 -2.10 -12.13
C VAL A 240 40.03 -1.14 -11.35
N LYS A 241 41.19 -1.62 -10.87
CA LYS A 241 42.20 -0.76 -10.25
C LYS A 241 43.01 -0.03 -11.31
N ASP A 242 43.09 1.29 -11.21
CA ASP A 242 43.95 2.11 -12.04
C ASP A 242 45.39 2.20 -11.47
N ARG A 243 46.33 2.72 -12.26
CA ARG A 243 47.76 2.89 -11.92
C ARG A 243 48.00 3.66 -10.62
N LYS A 244 47.06 4.52 -10.22
CA LYS A 244 47.09 5.26 -8.94
C LYS A 244 46.50 4.49 -7.75
N LYS A 245 46.25 3.17 -7.89
CA LYS A 245 45.58 2.31 -6.90
C LYS A 245 44.15 2.74 -6.54
N LYS A 246 43.52 3.59 -7.35
CA LYS A 246 42.09 3.92 -7.23
C LYS A 246 41.25 2.91 -8.00
N MET A 247 40.08 2.58 -7.49
CA MET A 247 39.11 1.74 -8.20
C MET A 247 38.28 2.61 -9.14
N CYS A 248 37.95 2.06 -10.30
CA CYS A 248 37.14 2.71 -11.33
C CYS A 248 36.05 1.74 -11.78
N PHE A 249 34.80 2.18 -11.70
CA PHE A 249 33.63 1.43 -12.16
C PHE A 249 33.03 2.16 -13.37
N LYS A 250 32.78 1.43 -14.46
CA LYS A 250 32.05 1.92 -15.63
C LYS A 250 30.58 1.54 -15.48
N CYS A 251 29.70 2.54 -15.41
CA CYS A 251 28.27 2.33 -15.28
C CYS A 251 27.71 1.53 -16.49
N PRO A 252 27.02 0.41 -16.28
CA PRO A 252 26.34 -0.33 -17.35
C PRO A 252 25.21 0.45 -18.03
N ASN A 253 24.57 1.39 -17.33
CA ASN A 253 23.39 2.11 -17.84
C ASN A 253 23.77 3.27 -18.79
N ASP A 254 24.85 4.00 -18.50
CA ASP A 254 25.21 5.21 -19.26
C ASP A 254 26.72 5.34 -19.55
N GLU A 255 27.49 4.28 -19.33
CA GLU A 255 28.91 4.17 -19.61
C GLU A 255 29.84 5.16 -18.87
N LYS A 256 29.30 6.00 -17.98
CA LYS A 256 30.09 6.96 -17.21
C LYS A 256 30.95 6.24 -16.18
N LYS A 257 32.15 6.78 -15.97
CA LYS A 257 33.13 6.22 -15.02
C LYS A 257 33.05 6.94 -13.68
N THR A 258 33.02 6.17 -12.60
CA THR A 258 33.12 6.69 -11.22
C THR A 258 34.39 6.14 -10.60
N SER A 259 35.23 7.04 -10.07
CA SER A 259 36.48 6.69 -9.40
C SER A 259 36.34 6.85 -7.88
N PHE A 260 36.79 5.86 -7.12
CA PHE A 260 36.70 5.80 -5.65
C PHE A 260 37.87 5.00 -5.05
N ASN A 261 38.08 5.07 -3.73
CA ASN A 261 39.11 4.25 -3.08
C ASN A 261 38.54 2.89 -2.66
N ARG A 262 37.35 2.87 -2.07
CA ARG A 262 36.58 1.68 -1.73
C ARG A 262 35.12 1.83 -2.21
N PRO A 263 34.45 0.74 -2.62
CA PRO A 263 33.03 0.76 -2.95
C PRO A 263 32.15 1.34 -1.83
N SER A 264 32.52 1.09 -0.57
CA SER A 264 31.82 1.62 0.61
C SER A 264 31.92 3.14 0.78
N ASP A 265 32.87 3.80 0.09
CA ASP A 265 33.04 5.27 0.09
C ASP A 265 31.95 5.96 -0.76
N LEU A 266 31.27 5.22 -1.63
CA LEU A 266 30.18 5.76 -2.42
C LEU A 266 28.94 6.00 -1.53
N PRO A 267 28.16 7.07 -1.79
CA PRO A 267 26.95 7.34 -1.02
C PRO A 267 25.97 6.17 -1.03
N LYS A 268 25.40 5.82 0.14
CA LYS A 268 24.27 4.89 0.23
C LYS A 268 23.04 5.53 -0.44
N ASN A 269 22.25 4.74 -1.16
CA ASN A 269 20.95 5.21 -1.65
C ASN A 269 19.87 5.03 -0.57
N PHE A 270 19.68 6.04 0.28
CA PHE A 270 18.72 5.97 1.38
C PHE A 270 17.25 5.89 0.93
N VAL A 271 16.92 6.33 -0.29
CA VAL A 271 15.55 6.26 -0.83
C VAL A 271 15.14 4.82 -1.08
N ILE A 272 16.07 3.99 -1.54
CA ILE A 272 15.84 2.56 -1.71
C ILE A 272 15.84 1.87 -0.35
N LEU A 273 16.73 2.30 0.56
CA LEU A 273 16.86 1.69 1.89
C LEU A 273 15.68 1.96 2.83
N SER A 274 14.96 3.07 2.67
CA SER A 274 13.79 3.39 3.48
C SER A 274 12.61 2.45 3.27
N ASN A 275 12.65 1.59 2.25
CA ASN A 275 11.60 0.61 1.96
C ASN A 275 11.77 -0.73 2.73
N PHE A 276 12.87 -0.92 3.47
CA PHE A 276 13.20 -2.19 4.15
C PHE A 276 12.99 -2.19 5.68
N CYS A 277 12.24 -1.21 6.22
CA CYS A 277 11.88 -1.22 7.64
C CYS A 277 10.66 -2.14 7.87
N ASP A 278 10.90 -3.43 8.05
CA ASP A 278 9.96 -4.41 8.62
C ASP A 278 10.09 -4.50 10.15
#